data_AF-A0A0G3G7U7-F1
#
_entry.id   AF-A0A0G3G7U7-F1
#
_cell.length_a   1.000
_cell.length_b   1.000
_cell.length_c   1.000
_cell.angle_alpha   90.00
_cell.angle_beta   90.00
_cell.angle_gamma   90.00
#
_symmetry.space_group_name_H-M   'P 1'
#
loop_
_entity.id
_entity.type
_entity.pdbx_description
1 polymer ?
#
loop_
_entity_poly.entity_id
_entity_poly.type
_entity_poly.pdbx_seq_one_letter_code
_entity_poly.pdbx_strand_id
1 'polypeptide(L)'
;MSPALKSALYATAFFLLSVLSFGVNDWFSLLMLLASIMFLYPTILVGQMTLRNVAKTAVQEDSALYAFLNKPKTVPQQLFSFVVAVVLGVSFLTVSKGIVINHGLLPVVFIVFFLAWWISGRLVAHPNLAVLEGRHLNRKALVATVSDEESSDRDGPSADVSFLSLFAAILVLNLLLAMLLSAKDLFTFFTTDVTISNFRSYAAGYGVEAGAFNSVSRVFINVYVLFESFKLAAANEIVSALGFDKSGSHSAYYLFYMLVLVFNVLKLLAFSVPLVFLQRGLLVWGFYIFEVPGKRVGRVVEPYMRWLISPIGRLISPFLQRVKRWFLGIDEEGSLADEGTPGGAGSRAGKRRSETKSGGE
;
A
#
# COMPACT_ATOMS: atom_id res chain seq x y z
N MET A 1 6.58 -10.59 11.21
CA MET A 1 5.59 -9.72 10.55
C MET A 1 5.33 -10.24 9.14
N SER A 2 4.08 -10.46 8.75
CA SER A 2 3.77 -11.01 7.42
C SER A 2 4.23 -10.07 6.30
N PRO A 3 4.61 -10.57 5.11
CA PRO A 3 4.98 -9.74 3.97
C PRO A 3 3.88 -8.72 3.61
N ALA A 4 2.62 -9.13 3.69
CA ALA A 4 1.50 -8.23 3.42
C ALA A 4 1.40 -7.05 4.38
N LEU A 5 1.66 -7.27 5.69
CA LEU A 5 1.65 -6.20 6.67
C LEU A 5 2.86 -5.27 6.50
N LYS A 6 4.04 -5.81 6.19
CA LYS A 6 5.23 -5.00 5.84
C LYS A 6 4.96 -4.09 4.65
N SER A 7 4.40 -4.66 3.59
CA SER A 7 4.02 -3.95 2.38
C SER A 7 3.07 -2.79 2.65
N ALA A 8 2.00 -3.05 3.40
CA ALA A 8 1.00 -2.05 3.75
C ALA A 8 1.62 -0.92 4.58
N LEU A 9 2.48 -1.24 5.55
CA LEU A 9 3.16 -0.25 6.36
C LEU A 9 4.11 0.62 5.52
N TYR A 10 4.91 0.04 4.63
CA TYR A 10 5.80 0.82 3.76
C TYR A 10 5.02 1.71 2.80
N ALA A 11 3.99 1.17 2.13
CA ALA A 11 3.17 1.94 1.20
C ALA A 11 2.44 3.09 1.92
N THR A 12 1.90 2.84 3.11
CA THR A 12 1.20 3.85 3.91
C THR A 12 2.15 4.91 4.44
N ALA A 13 3.33 4.53 4.93
CA ALA A 13 4.36 5.47 5.37
C ALA A 13 4.85 6.34 4.20
N PHE A 14 5.08 5.74 3.04
CA PHE A 14 5.47 6.46 1.84
C PHE A 14 4.39 7.44 1.37
N PHE A 15 3.12 7.01 1.38
CA PHE A 15 1.97 7.86 1.10
C PHE A 15 1.90 9.05 2.08
N LEU A 16 2.03 8.80 3.38
CA LEU A 16 2.03 9.85 4.40
C LEU A 16 3.14 10.88 4.16
N LEU A 17 4.38 10.41 3.96
CA LEU A 17 5.51 11.30 3.67
C LEU A 17 5.27 12.11 2.39
N SER A 18 4.71 11.47 1.36
CA SER A 18 4.38 12.12 0.09
C SER A 18 3.38 13.25 0.30
N VAL A 19 2.27 12.99 1.00
CA VAL A 19 1.23 13.98 1.28
C VAL A 19 1.73 15.13 2.17
N LEU A 20 2.54 14.82 3.18
CA LEU A 20 3.11 15.84 4.08
C LEU A 20 4.15 16.71 3.36
N SER A 21 4.85 16.14 2.37
CA SER A 21 5.84 16.86 1.57
C SER A 21 5.25 17.78 0.50
N PHE A 22 4.26 17.26 -0.23
CA PHE A 22 3.83 17.83 -1.49
C PHE A 22 2.98 19.08 -1.24
N GLY A 23 3.35 20.21 -1.85
CA GLY A 23 2.70 21.50 -1.66
C GLY A 23 3.24 22.34 -0.50
N VAL A 24 4.16 21.78 0.31
CA VAL A 24 4.81 22.50 1.42
C VAL A 24 6.19 22.99 0.99
N ASN A 25 7.01 22.09 0.45
CA ASN A 25 8.35 22.40 -0.01
C ASN A 25 8.66 21.62 -1.31
N ASP A 26 9.03 22.34 -2.37
CA ASP A 26 9.32 21.79 -3.69
C ASP A 26 10.57 20.90 -3.69
N TRP A 27 11.57 21.18 -2.85
CA TRP A 27 12.75 20.31 -2.70
C TRP A 27 12.37 18.96 -2.09
N PHE A 28 11.53 18.98 -1.05
CA PHE A 28 11.07 17.75 -0.43
C PHE A 28 10.08 17.00 -1.34
N SER A 29 9.26 17.73 -2.11
CA SER A 29 8.41 17.17 -3.17
C SER A 29 9.24 16.48 -4.26
N LEU A 30 10.34 17.09 -4.70
CA LEU A 30 11.27 16.53 -5.66
C LEU A 30 11.93 15.25 -5.12
N LEU A 31 12.35 15.26 -3.85
CA LEU A 31 12.89 14.07 -3.19
C LEU A 31 11.87 12.92 -3.20
N MET A 32 10.61 13.20 -2.84
CA MET A 32 9.55 12.20 -2.85
C MET A 32 9.21 11.73 -4.27
N LEU A 33 9.31 12.60 -5.28
CA LEU A 33 9.16 12.22 -6.68
C LEU A 33 10.29 11.28 -7.13
N LEU A 34 11.54 11.61 -6.82
CA LEU A 34 12.70 10.76 -7.13
C LEU A 34 12.60 9.39 -6.44
N ALA A 35 12.20 9.38 -5.16
CA ALA A 35 11.94 8.14 -4.44
C ALA A 35 10.81 7.33 -5.09
N SER A 36 9.72 7.99 -5.52
CA SER A 36 8.61 7.35 -6.23
C SER A 36 9.10 6.69 -7.52
N ILE A 37 9.86 7.43 -8.34
CA ILE A 37 10.44 6.93 -9.60
C ILE A 37 11.34 5.73 -9.33
N MET A 38 12.20 5.79 -8.31
CA MET A 38 13.10 4.70 -7.94
C MET A 38 12.36 3.39 -7.64
N PHE A 39 11.21 3.48 -6.96
CA PHE A 39 10.38 2.29 -6.63
C PHE A 39 9.44 1.86 -7.77
N LEU A 40 8.94 2.81 -8.57
CA LEU A 40 8.05 2.55 -9.69
C LEU A 40 8.78 1.99 -10.91
N TYR A 41 9.98 2.49 -11.22
CA TYR A 41 10.69 2.14 -12.44
C TYR A 41 10.92 0.62 -12.60
N PRO A 42 11.45 -0.11 -11.60
CA PRO A 42 11.68 -1.55 -11.72
C PRO A 42 10.37 -2.32 -11.92
N THR A 43 9.30 -1.91 -11.23
CA THR A 43 8.00 -2.61 -11.29
C THR A 43 7.27 -2.34 -12.60
N ILE A 44 7.37 -1.14 -13.16
CA ILE A 44 6.89 -0.80 -14.51
C ILE A 44 7.65 -1.60 -15.56
N LEU A 45 8.99 -1.67 -15.45
CA LEU A 45 9.81 -2.41 -16.41
C LEU A 45 9.45 -3.90 -16.41
N VAL A 46 9.28 -4.50 -15.23
CA VAL A 46 8.79 -5.88 -15.11
C VAL A 46 7.39 -6.01 -15.70
N GLY A 47 6.47 -5.11 -15.35
CA GLY A 47 5.10 -5.11 -15.88
C GLY A 47 5.05 -5.04 -17.40
N GLN A 48 5.92 -4.24 -18.03
CA GLN A 48 6.04 -4.18 -19.49
C GLN A 48 6.53 -5.49 -20.10
N MET A 49 7.52 -6.14 -19.47
CA MET A 49 8.02 -7.45 -19.94
C MET A 49 6.94 -8.52 -19.83
N THR A 50 6.19 -8.52 -18.72
CA THR A 50 5.06 -9.43 -18.52
C THR A 50 3.97 -9.19 -19.57
N LEU A 51 3.57 -7.93 -19.79
CA LEU A 51 2.56 -7.57 -20.79
C LEU A 51 3.01 -8.00 -22.20
N ARG A 52 4.28 -7.77 -22.52
CA ARG A 52 4.88 -8.17 -23.79
C ARG A 52 4.84 -9.67 -23.99
N ASN A 53 5.14 -10.46 -22.96
CA ASN A 53 5.08 -11.91 -23.08
C ASN A 53 3.65 -12.44 -23.13
N VAL A 54 2.71 -11.84 -22.39
CA VAL A 54 1.28 -12.15 -22.52
C VAL A 54 0.81 -11.84 -23.95
N ALA A 55 1.18 -10.69 -24.51
CA ALA A 55 0.82 -10.33 -25.88
C ALA A 55 1.34 -11.35 -26.92
N LYS A 56 2.52 -11.94 -26.73
CA LYS A 56 3.02 -13.01 -27.61
C LYS A 56 2.09 -14.22 -27.66
N THR A 57 1.40 -14.55 -26.57
CA THR A 57 0.50 -15.71 -26.55
C THR A 57 -0.78 -15.49 -27.37
N ALA A 58 -1.14 -14.24 -27.65
CA ALA A 58 -2.30 -13.86 -28.43
C ALA A 58 -1.98 -13.60 -29.92
N VAL A 59 -0.71 -13.71 -30.33
CA VAL A 59 -0.24 -13.31 -31.66
C VAL A 59 0.40 -14.51 -32.37
N GLN A 60 0.10 -14.71 -33.65
CA GLN A 60 0.67 -15.80 -34.46
C GLN A 60 2.20 -15.70 -34.54
N GLU A 61 2.89 -16.83 -34.38
CA GLU A 61 4.36 -16.90 -34.29
C GLU A 61 5.07 -16.36 -35.54
N ASP A 62 4.45 -16.50 -36.73
CA ASP A 62 5.02 -16.03 -38.00
C ASP A 62 4.74 -14.55 -38.31
N SER A 63 4.03 -13.84 -37.43
CA SER A 63 3.66 -12.44 -37.68
C SER A 63 4.82 -11.46 -37.41
N ALA A 64 4.85 -10.36 -38.17
CA ALA A 64 5.78 -9.25 -37.93
C ALA A 64 5.67 -8.69 -36.50
N LEU A 65 4.47 -8.75 -35.90
CA LEU A 65 4.22 -8.34 -34.53
C LEU A 65 4.89 -9.28 -33.52
N TYR A 66 4.88 -10.60 -33.74
CA TYR A 66 5.60 -11.57 -32.91
C TYR A 66 7.12 -11.35 -32.98
N ALA A 67 7.66 -11.14 -34.19
CA ALA A 67 9.08 -10.82 -34.37
C ALA A 67 9.48 -9.51 -33.66
N PHE A 68 8.64 -8.47 -33.72
CA PHE A 68 8.84 -7.25 -32.95
C PHE A 68 8.81 -7.51 -31.44
N LEU A 69 7.81 -8.27 -30.97
CA LEU A 69 7.69 -8.67 -29.57
C LEU A 69 8.78 -9.64 -29.13
N ASN A 70 9.65 -10.19 -29.97
CA ASN A 70 10.78 -11.05 -29.56
C ASN A 70 12.14 -10.34 -29.50
N LYS A 71 12.26 -9.09 -29.96
CA LYS A 71 13.54 -8.34 -29.92
C LYS A 71 14.09 -8.12 -28.49
N PRO A 72 15.40 -8.26 -28.24
CA PRO A 72 15.96 -8.06 -26.90
C PRO A 72 15.62 -6.67 -26.32
N LYS A 73 15.77 -6.50 -25.00
CA LYS A 73 15.43 -5.26 -24.29
C LYS A 73 16.10 -4.07 -24.99
N THR A 74 15.30 -3.18 -25.56
CA THR A 74 15.82 -2.03 -26.31
C THR A 74 15.94 -0.82 -25.39
N VAL A 75 16.92 0.07 -25.65
CA VAL A 75 17.05 1.37 -24.96
C VAL A 75 15.72 2.16 -24.94
N PRO A 76 14.95 2.21 -26.05
CA PRO A 76 13.61 2.79 -26.05
C PRO A 76 12.65 2.23 -25.00
N GLN A 77 12.70 0.93 -24.68
CA GLN A 77 11.81 0.32 -23.68
C GLN A 77 12.15 0.79 -22.25
N GLN A 78 13.45 0.95 -21.95
CA GLN A 78 13.90 1.50 -20.67
C GLN A 78 13.51 2.98 -20.54
N LEU A 79 13.73 3.76 -21.61
CA LEU A 79 13.35 5.17 -21.64
C LEU A 79 11.84 5.34 -21.46
N PHE A 80 11.03 4.53 -22.15
CA PHE A 80 9.58 4.54 -22.00
C PHE A 80 9.16 4.17 -20.57
N SER A 81 9.75 3.13 -19.97
CA SER A 81 9.52 2.78 -18.56
C SER A 81 9.85 3.94 -17.61
N PHE A 82 10.96 4.63 -17.85
CA PHE A 82 11.37 5.79 -17.06
C PHE A 82 10.38 6.95 -17.17
N VAL A 83 9.97 7.31 -18.40
CA VAL A 83 8.97 8.36 -18.64
C VAL A 83 7.64 8.02 -17.96
N VAL A 84 7.18 6.77 -18.09
CA VAL A 84 5.95 6.30 -17.41
C VAL A 84 6.11 6.38 -15.89
N ALA A 85 7.27 6.04 -15.33
CA ALA A 85 7.53 6.16 -13.89
C ALA A 85 7.46 7.62 -13.41
N VAL A 86 7.99 8.56 -14.19
CA VAL A 86 7.90 10.00 -13.88
C VAL A 86 6.45 10.46 -13.91
N VAL A 87 5.70 10.15 -14.97
CA VAL A 87 4.30 10.55 -15.11
C VAL A 87 3.44 9.96 -13.99
N LEU A 88 3.60 8.67 -13.70
CA LEU A 88 2.89 8.00 -12.60
C LEU A 88 3.30 8.54 -11.24
N GLY A 89 4.57 8.90 -11.04
CA GLY A 89 5.06 9.52 -9.81
C GLY A 89 4.44 10.89 -9.57
N VAL A 90 4.47 11.78 -10.56
CA VAL A 90 3.82 13.12 -10.47
C VAL A 90 2.32 12.97 -10.23
N SER A 91 1.67 12.06 -10.95
CA SER A 91 0.25 11.78 -10.80
C SER A 91 -0.08 11.27 -9.40
N PHE A 92 0.71 10.33 -8.88
CA PHE A 92 0.55 9.78 -7.54
C PHE A 92 0.64 10.88 -6.48
N LEU A 93 1.68 11.71 -6.51
CA LEU A 93 1.86 12.80 -5.53
C LEU A 93 0.70 13.80 -5.58
N THR A 94 0.31 14.21 -6.80
CA THR A 94 -0.74 15.19 -7.03
C THR A 94 -2.10 14.68 -6.55
N VAL A 95 -2.49 13.47 -6.97
CA VAL A 95 -3.77 12.87 -6.60
C VAL A 95 -3.80 12.52 -5.11
N SER A 96 -2.70 12.03 -4.54
CA SER A 96 -2.61 11.74 -3.09
C SER A 96 -2.86 12.99 -2.25
N LYS A 97 -2.18 14.10 -2.58
CA LYS A 97 -2.35 15.37 -1.88
C LYS A 97 -3.76 15.92 -2.08
N GLY A 98 -4.27 15.87 -3.30
CA GLY A 98 -5.60 16.34 -3.65
C GLY A 98 -6.72 15.58 -2.94
N ILE A 99 -6.63 14.25 -2.83
CA ILE A 99 -7.59 13.44 -2.07
C ILE A 99 -7.57 13.87 -0.59
N VAL A 100 -6.40 14.11 0.00
CA VAL A 100 -6.28 14.50 1.42
C VAL A 100 -6.81 15.90 1.68
N ILE A 101 -6.58 16.86 0.79
CA ILE A 101 -7.17 18.20 0.89
C ILE A 101 -8.70 18.09 0.90
N ASN A 102 -9.26 17.25 0.04
CA ASN A 102 -10.71 17.11 -0.06
C ASN A 102 -11.30 16.29 1.09
N HIS A 103 -10.71 15.17 1.48
CA HIS A 103 -11.37 14.18 2.36
C HIS A 103 -10.81 14.15 3.79
N GLY A 104 -9.72 14.88 4.04
CA GLY A 104 -9.00 14.85 5.31
C GLY A 104 -7.94 13.74 5.37
N LEU A 105 -6.90 13.94 6.18
CA LEU A 105 -5.74 13.04 6.25
C LEU A 105 -6.09 11.68 6.88
N LEU A 106 -6.68 11.71 8.07
CA LEU A 106 -7.00 10.51 8.85
C LEU A 106 -7.83 9.46 8.10
N PRO A 107 -9.01 9.80 7.51
CA PRO A 107 -9.83 8.81 6.84
C PRO A 107 -9.09 8.20 5.65
N VAL A 108 -8.39 9.03 4.85
CA VAL A 108 -7.66 8.57 3.67
C VAL A 108 -6.54 7.60 4.04
N VAL A 109 -5.77 7.90 5.09
CA VAL A 109 -4.69 7.03 5.57
C VAL A 109 -5.23 5.67 6.03
N PHE A 110 -6.34 5.66 6.76
CA PHE A 110 -6.98 4.42 7.20
C PHE A 110 -7.42 3.56 6.00
N ILE A 111 -8.06 4.20 5.01
CA ILE A 111 -8.52 3.54 3.79
C ILE A 111 -7.32 2.96 3.00
N VAL A 112 -6.27 3.76 2.79
CA VAL A 112 -5.06 3.34 2.07
C VAL A 112 -4.38 2.18 2.78
N PHE A 113 -4.24 2.23 4.11
CA PHE A 113 -3.65 1.15 4.89
C PHE A 113 -4.44 -0.15 4.74
N PHE A 114 -5.77 -0.09 4.93
CA PHE A 114 -6.62 -1.27 4.87
C PHE A 114 -6.62 -1.89 3.46
N LEU A 115 -6.71 -1.05 2.43
CA LEU A 115 -6.67 -1.50 1.04
C LEU A 115 -5.31 -2.08 0.66
N ALA A 116 -4.21 -1.44 1.05
CA ALA A 116 -2.87 -1.96 0.81
C ALA A 116 -2.66 -3.31 1.52
N TRP A 117 -3.14 -3.44 2.75
CA TRP A 117 -3.07 -4.69 3.50
C TRP A 117 -3.91 -5.80 2.86
N TRP A 118 -5.14 -5.48 2.45
CA TRP A 118 -6.03 -6.41 1.77
C TRP A 118 -5.47 -6.90 0.43
N ILE A 119 -4.96 -5.98 -0.40
CA ILE A 119 -4.40 -6.30 -1.71
C ILE A 119 -3.20 -7.23 -1.58
N SER A 120 -2.24 -6.88 -0.72
CA SER A 120 -1.05 -7.71 -0.52
C SER A 120 -1.35 -9.04 0.17
N GLY A 121 -2.36 -9.10 1.03
CA GLY A 121 -2.70 -10.29 1.79
C GLY A 121 -3.58 -11.27 1.02
N ARG A 122 -4.70 -10.79 0.47
CA ARG A 122 -5.75 -11.65 -0.09
C ARG A 122 -5.77 -11.74 -1.60
N LEU A 123 -5.38 -10.70 -2.33
CA LEU A 123 -5.44 -10.71 -3.80
C LEU A 123 -4.15 -11.20 -4.44
N VAL A 124 -3.02 -10.71 -3.95
CA VAL A 124 -1.70 -11.04 -4.49
C VAL A 124 -1.25 -12.45 -4.10
N ALA A 125 -1.62 -12.92 -2.89
CA ALA A 125 -1.26 -14.25 -2.40
C ALA A 125 -2.32 -15.34 -2.68
N HIS A 126 -3.37 -15.06 -3.46
CA HIS A 126 -4.44 -16.05 -3.65
C HIS A 126 -4.01 -17.17 -4.61
N PRO A 127 -3.98 -18.44 -4.18
CA PRO A 127 -3.55 -19.55 -5.03
C PRO A 127 -4.47 -19.76 -6.23
N ASN A 128 -5.78 -19.52 -6.10
CA ASN A 128 -6.73 -19.73 -7.19
C ASN A 128 -6.52 -18.79 -8.40
N LEU A 129 -6.00 -17.57 -8.19
CA LEU A 129 -5.72 -16.63 -9.29
C LEU A 129 -4.49 -17.08 -10.08
N ALA A 130 -3.45 -17.58 -9.40
CA ALA A 130 -2.28 -18.18 -10.03
C ALA A 130 -2.63 -19.46 -10.80
N VAL A 131 -3.59 -20.25 -10.30
CA VAL A 131 -4.11 -21.45 -10.99
C VAL A 131 -4.92 -21.08 -12.24
N LEU A 132 -5.77 -20.04 -12.16
CA LEU A 132 -6.53 -19.53 -13.30
C LEU A 132 -5.62 -19.00 -14.41
N GLU A 133 -4.57 -18.28 -14.02
CA GLU A 133 -3.54 -17.78 -14.91
C GLU A 133 -2.77 -18.92 -15.56
N GLY A 134 -2.33 -19.94 -14.82
CA GLY A 134 -1.64 -21.11 -15.38
C GLY A 134 -2.50 -21.98 -16.30
N ARG A 135 -3.84 -21.92 -16.17
CA ARG A 135 -4.77 -22.64 -17.06
C ARG A 135 -5.06 -21.90 -18.37
N HIS A 136 -5.01 -20.56 -18.38
CA HIS A 136 -5.40 -19.75 -19.54
C HIS A 136 -4.21 -19.06 -20.23
N LEU A 137 -3.08 -18.91 -19.53
CA LEU A 137 -1.87 -18.29 -20.03
C LEU A 137 -0.70 -19.27 -19.91
N ASN A 138 -0.06 -19.53 -21.04
CA ASN A 138 1.02 -20.52 -21.16
C ASN A 138 2.15 -20.20 -20.16
N ARG A 139 2.50 -21.16 -19.28
CA ARG A 139 3.45 -21.00 -18.15
C ARG A 139 4.82 -20.45 -18.58
N LYS A 140 5.24 -20.70 -19.83
CA LYS A 140 6.49 -20.22 -20.43
C LYS A 140 6.48 -18.71 -20.76
N ALA A 141 5.33 -18.07 -20.85
CA ALA A 141 5.23 -16.64 -21.14
C ALA A 141 5.34 -15.77 -19.87
N LEU A 142 4.98 -16.26 -18.69
CA LEU A 142 4.78 -15.40 -17.52
C LEU A 142 5.88 -15.40 -16.47
N VAL A 143 6.82 -16.34 -16.52
CA VAL A 143 7.99 -16.30 -15.64
C VAL A 143 9.00 -15.34 -16.23
N ALA A 144 8.83 -14.04 -15.97
CA ALA A 144 9.92 -13.08 -16.10
C ALA A 144 10.75 -13.14 -14.80
N THR A 145 11.42 -14.27 -14.57
CA THR A 145 12.52 -14.31 -13.61
C THR A 145 13.58 -13.34 -14.11
N VAL A 146 13.90 -12.33 -13.32
CA VAL A 146 15.11 -11.49 -13.52
C VAL A 146 16.38 -12.30 -13.16
N SER A 147 16.32 -13.62 -13.22
CA SER A 147 17.39 -14.53 -12.81
C SER A 147 17.24 -15.85 -13.55
N ASP A 148 17.58 -15.86 -14.84
CA ASP A 148 18.12 -17.08 -15.49
C ASP A 148 19.64 -17.11 -15.25
N GLU A 149 20.04 -17.02 -13.98
CA GLU A 149 21.32 -17.52 -13.51
C GLU A 149 21.02 -18.45 -12.35
N GLU A 150 21.41 -19.71 -12.52
CA GLU A 150 21.47 -20.76 -11.52
C GLU A 150 22.00 -20.22 -10.19
N SER A 151 21.11 -19.88 -9.27
CA SER A 151 21.45 -19.73 -7.87
C SER A 151 20.26 -20.16 -7.02
N SER A 152 20.25 -21.46 -6.76
CA SER A 152 19.72 -21.98 -5.50
C SER A 152 20.30 -21.18 -4.33
N ASP A 153 19.49 -20.91 -3.31
CA ASP A 153 19.84 -20.25 -2.04
C ASP A 153 19.93 -18.73 -1.99
N ARG A 154 18.82 -18.05 -2.33
CA ARG A 154 18.48 -16.81 -1.61
C ARG A 154 17.05 -16.86 -1.08
N ASP A 155 16.94 -16.98 0.24
CA ASP A 155 15.77 -16.68 1.09
C ASP A 155 15.33 -15.21 0.99
N GLY A 156 15.15 -14.71 -0.23
CA GLY A 156 14.37 -13.52 -0.51
C GLY A 156 12.93 -13.94 -0.81
N PRO A 157 11.90 -13.20 -0.39
CA PRO A 157 10.54 -13.49 -0.85
C PRO A 157 10.49 -13.31 -2.37
N SER A 158 10.52 -14.42 -3.11
CA SER A 158 10.29 -14.44 -4.55
C SER A 158 8.85 -14.02 -4.78
N ALA A 159 8.67 -12.75 -5.13
CA ALA A 159 7.37 -12.20 -5.48
C ALA A 159 7.03 -12.61 -6.92
N ASP A 160 6.86 -13.91 -7.16
CA ASP A 160 6.17 -14.42 -8.35
C ASP A 160 4.71 -14.00 -8.24
N VAL A 161 4.38 -12.90 -8.91
CA VAL A 161 3.04 -12.31 -8.86
C VAL A 161 2.46 -12.30 -10.26
N SER A 162 1.32 -12.98 -10.34
CA SER A 162 0.39 -12.99 -11.45
C SER A 162 0.10 -11.60 -12.03
N PHE A 163 0.11 -11.46 -13.36
CA PHE A 163 -0.35 -10.24 -14.02
C PHE A 163 -1.83 -10.01 -13.76
N LEU A 164 -2.62 -11.09 -13.78
CA LEU A 164 -4.05 -11.05 -13.52
C LEU A 164 -4.35 -10.56 -12.10
N SER A 165 -3.56 -10.98 -11.10
CA SER A 165 -3.75 -10.51 -9.73
C SER A 165 -3.40 -9.03 -9.56
N LEU A 166 -2.38 -8.51 -10.25
CA LEU A 166 -2.06 -7.08 -10.26
C LEU A 166 -3.15 -6.25 -10.92
N PHE A 167 -3.65 -6.70 -12.07
CA PHE A 167 -4.73 -6.02 -12.77
C PHE A 167 -6.01 -6.01 -11.94
N ALA A 168 -6.40 -7.15 -11.37
CA ALA A 168 -7.53 -7.24 -10.46
C ALA A 168 -7.37 -6.33 -9.23
N ALA A 169 -6.15 -6.26 -8.65
CA ALA A 169 -5.87 -5.39 -7.52
C ALA A 169 -6.06 -3.91 -7.86
N ILE A 170 -5.55 -3.46 -9.01
CA ILE A 170 -5.72 -2.09 -9.49
C ILE A 170 -7.20 -1.79 -9.69
N LEU A 171 -7.95 -2.66 -10.38
CA LEU A 171 -9.37 -2.44 -10.66
C LEU A 171 -10.22 -2.38 -9.39
N VAL A 172 -10.05 -3.36 -8.48
CA VAL A 172 -10.80 -3.41 -7.22
C VAL A 172 -10.48 -2.20 -6.35
N LEU A 173 -9.20 -1.85 -6.23
CA LEU A 173 -8.76 -0.66 -5.51
C LEU A 173 -9.40 0.61 -6.07
N ASN A 174 -9.35 0.75 -7.39
CA ASN A 174 -9.87 1.91 -8.10
C ASN A 174 -11.39 2.05 -7.89
N LEU A 175 -12.13 0.95 -8.04
CA LEU A 175 -13.58 0.93 -7.88
C LEU A 175 -13.99 1.24 -6.44
N LEU A 176 -13.35 0.63 -5.44
CA LEU A 176 -13.65 0.87 -4.03
C LEU A 176 -13.38 2.33 -3.64
N LEU A 177 -12.24 2.88 -4.05
CA LEU A 177 -11.95 4.29 -3.82
C LEU A 177 -12.94 5.19 -4.55
N ALA A 178 -13.28 4.89 -5.80
CA ALA A 178 -14.22 5.70 -6.56
C ALA A 178 -15.60 5.72 -5.91
N MET A 179 -16.12 4.58 -5.47
CA MET A 179 -17.40 4.51 -4.76
C MET A 179 -17.38 5.34 -3.47
N LEU A 180 -16.29 5.25 -2.70
CA LEU A 180 -16.16 5.93 -1.42
C LEU A 180 -16.00 7.45 -1.57
N LEU A 181 -15.18 7.92 -2.51
CA LEU A 181 -15.01 9.36 -2.76
C LEU A 181 -16.27 9.97 -3.40
N SER A 182 -16.98 9.22 -4.26
CA SER A 182 -18.23 9.68 -4.88
C SER A 182 -19.34 9.90 -3.85
N ALA A 183 -19.33 9.17 -2.73
CA ALA A 183 -20.29 9.40 -1.65
C ALA A 183 -20.12 10.79 -1.00
N LYS A 184 -18.88 11.27 -0.89
CA LYS A 184 -18.61 12.64 -0.41
C LYS A 184 -19.05 13.67 -1.44
N ASP A 185 -18.75 13.44 -2.71
CA ASP A 185 -19.16 14.34 -3.79
C ASP A 185 -20.70 14.48 -3.85
N LEU A 186 -21.43 13.39 -3.59
CA LEU A 186 -22.89 13.40 -3.45
C LEU A 186 -23.35 14.27 -2.28
N PHE A 187 -22.64 14.28 -1.14
CA PHE A 187 -22.94 15.21 -0.06
C PHE A 187 -22.72 16.68 -0.47
N THR A 188 -21.64 16.95 -1.22
CA THR A 188 -21.39 18.29 -1.78
C THR A 188 -22.48 18.72 -2.76
N PHE A 189 -23.03 17.80 -3.56
CA PHE A 189 -24.18 18.07 -4.42
C PHE A 189 -25.37 18.62 -3.64
N PHE A 190 -25.71 18.04 -2.49
CA PHE A 190 -26.82 18.51 -1.66
C PHE A 190 -26.56 19.83 -0.94
N THR A 191 -25.33 20.00 -0.45
CA THR A 191 -25.02 21.10 0.47
C THR A 191 -24.47 22.34 -0.22
N THR A 192 -23.91 22.18 -1.43
CA THR A 192 -23.27 23.26 -2.16
C THR A 192 -23.70 23.25 -3.62
N ASP A 193 -23.97 24.43 -4.17
CA ASP A 193 -24.32 24.55 -5.58
C ASP A 193 -23.09 24.94 -6.41
N VAL A 194 -22.33 23.92 -6.82
CA VAL A 194 -21.15 24.09 -7.68
C VAL A 194 -21.59 24.03 -9.14
N THR A 195 -21.47 25.12 -9.87
CA THR A 195 -21.93 25.29 -11.25
C THR A 195 -20.78 25.75 -12.16
N ILE A 196 -20.98 25.76 -13.47
CA ILE A 196 -19.99 26.24 -14.44
C ILE A 196 -19.63 27.72 -14.21
N SER A 197 -20.52 28.51 -13.61
CA SER A 197 -20.26 29.93 -13.33
C SER A 197 -19.42 30.16 -12.07
N ASN A 198 -19.44 29.25 -11.09
CA ASN A 198 -18.79 29.46 -9.78
C ASN A 198 -17.73 28.40 -9.41
N PHE A 199 -17.48 27.37 -10.22
CA PHE A 199 -16.52 26.31 -9.86
C PHE A 199 -15.09 26.84 -9.60
N ARG A 200 -14.69 27.94 -10.24
CA ARG A 200 -13.37 28.55 -10.04
C ARG A 200 -13.23 29.20 -8.66
N SER A 201 -14.26 29.92 -8.21
CA SER A 201 -14.27 30.51 -6.87
C SER A 201 -14.40 29.44 -5.80
N TYR A 202 -15.18 28.38 -6.07
CA TYR A 202 -15.21 27.19 -5.22
C TYR A 202 -13.82 26.54 -5.10
N ALA A 203 -13.12 26.33 -6.22
CA ALA A 203 -11.76 25.78 -6.23
C ALA A 203 -10.75 26.65 -5.47
N ALA A 204 -10.88 27.98 -5.57
CA ALA A 204 -9.98 28.92 -4.90
C ALA A 204 -10.04 28.79 -3.37
N GLY A 205 -11.20 28.45 -2.79
CA GLY A 205 -11.36 28.23 -1.36
C GLY A 205 -10.67 26.98 -0.80
N TYR A 206 -10.32 26.02 -1.65
CA TYR A 206 -9.64 24.77 -1.28
C TYR A 206 -8.22 24.66 -1.85
N GLY A 207 -7.77 25.68 -2.59
CA GLY A 207 -6.42 25.72 -3.18
C GLY A 207 -5.33 25.90 -2.14
N VAL A 208 -4.10 25.59 -2.53
CA VAL A 208 -2.90 25.86 -1.72
C VAL A 208 -2.40 27.27 -2.02
N GLU A 209 -2.18 28.05 -0.95
CA GLU A 209 -1.67 29.41 -1.01
C GLU A 209 -0.22 29.49 -1.53
N ALA A 210 0.14 30.66 -2.03
CA ALA A 210 1.50 30.96 -2.46
C ALA A 210 2.47 30.97 -1.28
N GLY A 211 3.52 30.16 -1.35
CA GLY A 211 4.64 30.20 -0.42
C GLY A 211 5.98 30.32 -1.16
N ALA A 212 7.01 30.75 -0.45
CA ALA A 212 8.36 30.91 -1.01
C ALA A 212 8.98 29.59 -1.50
N PHE A 213 8.50 28.45 -0.97
CA PHE A 213 9.09 27.13 -1.20
C PHE A 213 8.17 26.14 -1.95
N ASN A 214 6.98 26.55 -2.42
CA ASN A 214 6.00 25.62 -3.02
C ASN A 214 5.54 26.02 -4.43
N SER A 215 6.33 26.82 -5.14
CA SER A 215 6.02 27.36 -6.46
C SER A 215 5.51 26.35 -7.48
N VAL A 216 6.14 25.16 -7.56
CA VAL A 216 5.85 24.13 -8.56
C VAL A 216 4.76 23.19 -8.08
N SER A 217 4.93 22.60 -6.88
CA SER A 217 3.98 21.63 -6.34
C SER A 217 2.58 22.21 -6.15
N ARG A 218 2.48 23.49 -5.79
CA ARG A 218 1.21 24.24 -5.72
C ARG A 218 0.46 24.25 -7.05
N VAL A 219 1.14 24.40 -8.19
CA VAL A 219 0.48 24.44 -9.51
C VAL A 219 -0.25 23.13 -9.75
N PHE A 220 0.41 22.00 -9.53
CA PHE A 220 -0.20 20.67 -9.71
C PHE A 220 -1.40 20.46 -8.76
N ILE A 221 -1.27 20.87 -7.49
CA ILE A 221 -2.35 20.74 -6.52
C ILE A 221 -3.54 21.62 -6.91
N ASN A 222 -3.31 22.87 -7.28
CA ASN A 222 -4.38 23.80 -7.62
C ASN A 222 -5.08 23.41 -8.92
N VAL A 223 -4.33 22.87 -9.89
CA VAL A 223 -4.91 22.26 -11.10
C VAL A 223 -5.79 21.07 -10.73
N TYR A 224 -5.35 20.20 -9.81
CA TYR A 224 -6.18 19.10 -9.32
C TYR A 224 -7.47 19.58 -8.65
N VAL A 225 -7.38 20.55 -7.74
CA VAL A 225 -8.55 21.13 -7.04
C VAL A 225 -9.52 21.79 -8.03
N LEU A 226 -8.98 22.44 -9.07
CA LEU A 226 -9.78 23.02 -10.14
C LEU A 226 -10.52 21.94 -10.94
N PHE A 227 -9.85 20.85 -11.32
CA PHE A 227 -10.48 19.72 -12.00
C PHE A 227 -11.54 19.03 -11.14
N GLU A 228 -11.33 18.91 -9.82
CA GLU A 228 -12.34 18.38 -8.90
C GLU A 228 -13.60 19.25 -8.85
N SER A 229 -13.41 20.58 -8.83
CA SER A 229 -14.52 21.52 -8.82
C SER A 229 -15.26 21.54 -10.16
N PHE A 230 -14.50 21.46 -11.27
CA PHE A 230 -15.05 21.34 -12.62
C PHE A 230 -15.85 20.04 -12.79
N LYS A 231 -15.36 18.91 -12.26
CA LYS A 231 -16.07 17.62 -12.25
C LYS A 231 -17.46 17.77 -11.63
N LEU A 232 -17.56 18.41 -10.46
CA LEU A 232 -18.84 18.64 -9.78
C LEU A 232 -19.76 19.54 -10.62
N ALA A 233 -19.23 20.64 -11.15
CA ALA A 233 -19.97 21.56 -12.01
C ALA A 233 -20.49 20.88 -13.29
N ALA A 234 -19.66 20.09 -13.95
CA ALA A 234 -20.02 19.36 -15.17
C ALA A 234 -21.10 18.32 -14.89
N ALA A 235 -20.99 17.57 -13.79
CA ALA A 235 -22.03 16.63 -13.39
C ALA A 235 -23.36 17.34 -13.09
N ASN A 236 -23.33 18.49 -12.41
CA ASN A 236 -24.52 19.31 -12.16
C ASN A 236 -25.15 19.83 -13.45
N GLU A 237 -24.34 20.33 -14.37
CA GLU A 237 -24.80 20.83 -15.66
C GLU A 237 -25.49 19.73 -16.48
N ILE A 238 -24.92 18.52 -16.51
CA ILE A 238 -25.51 17.37 -17.23
C ILE A 238 -26.84 16.96 -16.60
N VAL A 239 -26.92 16.90 -15.27
CA VAL A 239 -28.16 16.56 -14.56
C VAL A 239 -29.26 17.58 -14.86
N SER A 240 -28.92 18.88 -14.85
CA SER A 240 -29.84 19.97 -15.18
C SER A 240 -30.27 19.93 -16.65
N ALA A 241 -29.33 19.73 -17.58
CA ALA A 241 -29.60 19.67 -19.03
C ALA A 241 -30.51 18.49 -19.42
N LEU A 242 -30.49 17.40 -18.63
CA LEU A 242 -31.38 16.26 -18.80
C LEU A 242 -32.76 16.45 -18.14
N GLY A 243 -33.02 17.63 -17.56
CA GLY A 243 -34.31 17.99 -16.97
C GLY A 243 -34.57 17.38 -15.59
N PHE A 244 -33.53 16.94 -14.88
CA PHE A 244 -33.68 16.38 -13.54
C PHE A 244 -33.50 17.47 -12.49
N ASP A 245 -34.60 17.83 -11.82
CA ASP A 245 -34.55 18.79 -10.72
C ASP A 245 -33.80 18.23 -9.50
N LYS A 246 -32.88 19.05 -9.00
CA LYS A 246 -32.04 18.79 -7.81
C LYS A 246 -32.85 18.56 -6.53
N SER A 247 -34.05 19.13 -6.45
CA SER A 247 -34.84 19.26 -5.22
C SER A 247 -35.81 18.11 -4.93
N GLY A 248 -36.00 17.14 -5.82
CA GLY A 248 -37.09 16.17 -5.60
C GLY A 248 -37.06 14.81 -6.30
N SER A 249 -36.14 14.55 -7.23
CA SER A 249 -36.16 13.27 -7.95
C SER A 249 -35.04 12.34 -7.48
N HIS A 250 -35.40 11.11 -7.09
CA HIS A 250 -34.40 10.08 -6.83
C HIS A 250 -33.51 9.83 -8.07
N SER A 251 -34.04 10.07 -9.27
CA SER A 251 -33.29 9.97 -10.52
C SER A 251 -32.12 10.97 -10.62
N ALA A 252 -32.27 12.21 -10.16
CA ALA A 252 -31.19 13.20 -10.17
C ALA A 252 -29.98 12.72 -9.34
N TYR A 253 -30.24 12.09 -8.18
CA TYR A 253 -29.17 11.60 -7.31
C TYR A 253 -28.40 10.46 -7.95
N TYR A 254 -29.10 9.46 -8.50
CA TYR A 254 -28.44 8.29 -9.08
C TYR A 254 -27.61 8.71 -10.28
N LEU A 255 -28.16 9.61 -11.10
CA LEU A 255 -27.46 10.12 -12.27
C LEU A 255 -26.21 10.92 -11.88
N PHE A 256 -26.34 11.85 -10.93
CA PHE A 256 -25.20 12.61 -10.42
C PHE A 256 -24.12 11.68 -9.86
N TYR A 257 -24.51 10.72 -9.00
CA TYR A 257 -23.59 9.75 -8.41
C TYR A 257 -22.88 8.93 -9.48
N MET A 258 -23.60 8.44 -10.50
CA MET A 258 -23.03 7.65 -11.59
C MET A 258 -22.05 8.48 -12.44
N LEU A 259 -22.38 9.72 -12.78
CA LEU A 259 -21.48 10.61 -13.53
C LEU A 259 -20.18 10.86 -12.75
N VAL A 260 -20.31 11.22 -11.47
CA VAL A 260 -19.15 11.45 -10.61
C VAL A 260 -18.36 10.16 -10.37
N LEU A 261 -19.02 9.01 -10.26
CA LEU A 261 -18.36 7.72 -10.15
C LEU A 261 -17.49 7.43 -11.37
N VAL A 262 -17.98 7.68 -12.59
CA VAL A 262 -17.19 7.51 -13.82
C VAL A 262 -15.97 8.44 -13.81
N PHE A 263 -16.13 9.71 -13.46
CA PHE A 263 -15.01 10.64 -13.34
C PHE A 263 -14.00 10.18 -12.27
N ASN A 264 -14.49 9.72 -11.12
CA ASN A 264 -13.64 9.25 -10.04
C ASN A 264 -12.90 7.97 -10.42
N VAL A 265 -13.52 7.03 -11.15
CA VAL A 265 -12.85 5.83 -11.68
C VAL A 265 -11.69 6.23 -12.60
N LEU A 266 -11.89 7.16 -13.53
CA LEU A 266 -10.82 7.60 -14.45
C LEU A 266 -9.69 8.31 -13.70
N LYS A 267 -10.04 9.23 -12.79
CA LYS A 267 -9.08 9.99 -11.98
C LYS A 267 -8.25 9.09 -11.07
N LEU A 268 -8.88 8.13 -10.41
CA LEU A 268 -8.23 7.28 -9.42
C LEU A 268 -7.37 6.17 -10.03
N LEU A 269 -7.43 5.94 -11.35
CA LEU A 269 -6.44 5.11 -12.04
C LEU A 269 -5.03 5.69 -11.86
N ALA A 270 -4.91 7.02 -11.90
CA ALA A 270 -3.67 7.74 -11.69
C ALA A 270 -3.14 7.65 -10.24
N PHE A 271 -3.92 7.08 -9.31
CA PHE A 271 -3.53 6.78 -7.93
C PHE A 271 -3.34 5.27 -7.69
N SER A 272 -4.30 4.45 -8.15
CA SER A 272 -4.34 3.01 -7.90
C SER A 272 -3.22 2.25 -8.60
N VAL A 273 -2.92 2.59 -9.86
CA VAL A 273 -1.79 2.00 -10.62
C VAL A 273 -0.45 2.25 -9.90
N PRO A 274 -0.05 3.50 -9.62
CA PRO A 274 1.21 3.74 -8.93
C PRO A 274 1.21 3.20 -7.51
N LEU A 275 0.09 3.20 -6.78
CA LEU A 275 0.05 2.65 -5.42
C LEU A 275 0.39 1.15 -5.42
N VAL A 276 -0.22 0.35 -6.31
CA VAL A 276 0.05 -1.09 -6.40
C VAL A 276 1.50 -1.36 -6.83
N PHE A 277 2.02 -0.58 -7.77
CA PHE A 277 3.41 -0.71 -8.22
C PHE A 277 4.43 -0.26 -7.16
N LEU A 278 4.18 0.87 -6.48
CA LEU A 278 4.98 1.33 -5.34
C LEU A 278 4.99 0.28 -4.23
N GLN A 279 3.83 -0.29 -3.92
CA GLN A 279 3.70 -1.30 -2.89
C GLN A 279 4.59 -2.52 -3.16
N ARG A 280 4.70 -2.95 -4.42
CA ARG A 280 5.61 -4.03 -4.82
C ARG A 280 7.07 -3.59 -4.84
N GLY A 281 7.37 -2.40 -5.35
CA GLY A 281 8.72 -1.84 -5.37
C GLY A 281 9.29 -1.70 -3.96
N LEU A 282 8.48 -1.17 -3.04
CA LEU A 282 8.80 -1.04 -1.62
C LEU A 282 8.96 -2.38 -0.91
N LEU A 283 8.26 -3.43 -1.31
CA LEU A 283 8.49 -4.76 -0.74
C LEU A 283 9.86 -5.32 -1.14
N VAL A 284 10.21 -5.22 -2.42
CA VAL A 284 11.47 -5.76 -2.96
C VAL A 284 12.66 -4.97 -2.42
N TRP A 285 12.58 -3.64 -2.47
CA TRP A 285 13.70 -2.76 -2.12
C TRP A 285 13.67 -2.28 -0.68
N GLY A 286 12.51 -2.19 -0.06
CA GLY A 286 12.37 -1.71 1.32
C GLY A 286 13.02 -2.63 2.35
N PHE A 287 13.17 -3.93 2.06
CA PHE A 287 14.00 -4.80 2.87
C PHE A 287 15.46 -4.28 2.94
N TYR A 288 16.04 -3.95 1.80
CA TYR A 288 17.43 -3.49 1.72
C TYR A 288 17.60 -2.05 2.24
N ILE A 289 16.63 -1.18 1.96
CA ILE A 289 16.72 0.24 2.30
C ILE A 289 16.32 0.52 3.76
N PHE A 290 15.30 -0.16 4.29
CA PHE A 290 14.77 0.11 5.63
C PHE A 290 15.16 -0.96 6.66
N GLU A 291 15.05 -2.26 6.34
CA GLU A 291 15.33 -3.30 7.34
C GLU A 291 16.82 -3.51 7.61
N VAL A 292 17.69 -3.45 6.59
CA VAL A 292 19.13 -3.66 6.80
C VAL A 292 19.76 -2.56 7.67
N PRO A 293 19.53 -1.26 7.39
CA PRO A 293 20.01 -0.19 8.27
C PRO A 293 19.30 -0.20 9.61
N GLY A 294 17.98 -0.44 9.63
CA GLY A 294 17.20 -0.55 10.87
C GLY A 294 17.69 -1.65 11.80
N LYS A 295 18.10 -2.81 11.28
CA LYS A 295 18.73 -3.89 12.07
C LYS A 295 20.15 -3.56 12.51
N ARG A 296 20.89 -2.71 11.78
CA ARG A 296 22.21 -2.24 12.21
C ARG A 296 22.07 -1.22 13.34
N VAL A 297 21.23 -0.21 13.17
CA VAL A 297 20.92 0.78 14.20
C VAL A 297 20.28 0.10 15.41
N GLY A 298 19.34 -0.82 15.19
CA GLY A 298 18.71 -1.61 16.22
C GLY A 298 19.74 -2.38 17.06
N ARG A 299 20.71 -3.06 16.45
CA ARG A 299 21.79 -3.74 17.20
C ARG A 299 22.68 -2.79 17.99
N VAL A 300 22.87 -1.56 17.50
CA VAL A 300 23.66 -0.52 18.20
C VAL A 300 22.87 0.12 19.34
N VAL A 301 21.56 0.32 19.17
CA VAL A 301 20.67 1.02 20.10
C VAL A 301 20.04 0.07 21.11
N GLU A 302 19.86 -1.21 20.78
CA GLU A 302 19.29 -2.24 21.66
C GLU A 302 19.95 -2.34 23.04
N PRO A 303 21.28 -2.27 23.18
CA PRO A 303 21.93 -2.23 24.50
C PRO A 303 21.50 -1.02 25.32
N TYR A 304 21.43 0.16 24.68
CA TYR A 304 21.04 1.41 25.32
C TYR A 304 19.56 1.43 25.69
N MET A 305 18.68 0.97 24.79
CA MET A 305 17.25 0.82 25.05
C MET A 305 16.98 -0.17 26.17
N ARG A 306 17.65 -1.34 26.19
CA ARG A 306 17.53 -2.31 27.29
C ARG A 306 18.01 -1.72 28.61
N TRP A 307 19.12 -0.96 28.60
CA TRP A 307 19.62 -0.27 29.79
C TRP A 307 18.61 0.76 30.31
N LEU A 308 18.04 1.59 29.42
CA LEU A 308 17.09 2.66 29.73
C LEU A 308 15.71 2.13 30.19
N ILE A 309 15.28 0.99 29.62
CA ILE A 309 14.01 0.33 29.97
C ILE A 309 14.17 -0.58 31.20
N SER A 310 15.37 -1.08 31.52
CA SER A 310 15.60 -1.95 32.69
C SER A 310 15.18 -1.38 34.07
N PRO A 311 15.26 -0.06 34.36
CA PRO A 311 14.70 0.50 35.58
C PRO A 311 13.17 0.63 35.52
N ILE A 312 12.62 1.01 34.36
CA ILE A 312 11.17 1.20 34.16
C ILE A 312 10.43 -0.15 34.18
N GLY A 313 11.00 -1.17 33.53
CA GLY A 313 10.46 -2.54 33.51
C GLY A 313 10.43 -3.18 34.90
N ARG A 314 11.35 -2.80 35.81
CA ARG A 314 11.33 -3.24 37.22
C ARG A 314 10.23 -2.56 38.03
N LEU A 315 9.84 -1.33 37.67
CA LEU A 315 8.72 -0.60 38.29
C LEU A 315 7.35 -1.07 37.76
N ILE A 316 7.25 -1.38 36.46
CA ILE A 316 5.98 -1.69 35.80
C ILE A 316 5.67 -3.21 35.82
N SER A 317 6.66 -4.08 35.98
CA SER A 317 6.45 -5.53 36.02
C SER A 317 5.42 -6.00 37.08
N PRO A 318 5.38 -5.50 38.34
CA PRO A 318 4.34 -5.90 39.28
C PRO A 318 2.94 -5.43 38.85
N PHE A 319 2.84 -4.27 38.19
CA PHE A 319 1.58 -3.74 37.67
C PHE A 319 1.08 -4.56 36.47
N LEU A 320 1.94 -4.86 35.50
CA LEU A 320 1.62 -5.72 34.36
C LEU A 320 1.24 -7.14 34.79
N GLN A 321 1.89 -7.67 35.84
CA GLN A 321 1.51 -8.97 36.42
C GLN A 321 0.16 -8.94 37.14
N ARG A 322 -0.22 -7.83 37.79
CA ARG A 322 -1.57 -7.64 38.34
C ARG A 322 -2.62 -7.55 37.25
N VAL A 323 -2.37 -6.75 36.21
CA VAL A 323 -3.29 -6.60 35.06
C VAL A 323 -3.46 -7.94 34.34
N LYS A 324 -2.36 -8.69 34.14
CA LYS A 324 -2.40 -10.01 33.53
C LYS A 324 -3.15 -11.04 34.40
N ARG A 325 -2.99 -11.00 35.73
CA ARG A 325 -3.76 -11.86 36.66
C ARG A 325 -5.25 -11.54 36.63
N TRP A 326 -5.60 -10.25 36.61
CA TRP A 326 -6.98 -9.78 36.48
C TRP A 326 -7.60 -10.21 35.14
N PHE A 327 -6.85 -10.15 34.04
CA PHE A 327 -7.31 -10.55 32.71
C PHE A 327 -7.45 -12.08 32.54
N LEU A 328 -6.73 -12.87 33.33
CA LEU A 328 -6.72 -14.33 33.25
C LEU A 328 -7.70 -15.00 34.23
N GLY A 329 -8.45 -14.23 35.04
CA GLY A 329 -9.48 -14.76 35.93
C GLY A 329 -8.98 -15.82 36.91
N ILE A 330 -7.74 -15.65 37.41
CA ILE A 330 -7.21 -16.53 38.47
C ILE A 330 -7.68 -15.92 39.79
N ASP A 331 -8.88 -16.31 40.22
CA ASP A 331 -9.40 -15.97 41.54
C ASP A 331 -8.62 -16.72 42.62
N GLU A 332 -8.13 -15.99 43.63
CA GLU A 332 -7.57 -16.53 44.85
C GLU A 332 -8.72 -17.08 45.72
N GLU A 333 -9.13 -18.33 45.47
CA GLU A 333 -9.84 -19.13 46.46
C GLU A 333 -9.07 -20.43 46.73
N GLY A 334 -8.64 -20.60 47.98
CA GLY A 334 -8.16 -21.88 48.49
C GLY A 334 -6.89 -21.81 49.32
N SER A 335 -6.90 -21.11 50.47
CA SER A 335 -5.86 -21.26 51.49
C SER A 335 -6.37 -20.87 52.88
N LEU A 336 -7.42 -21.55 53.36
CA LEU A 336 -7.72 -21.64 54.79
C LEU A 336 -8.43 -22.98 55.07
N ALA A 337 -7.66 -24.04 55.21
CA ALA A 337 -7.96 -25.21 56.06
C ALA A 337 -6.78 -26.18 55.99
N ASP A 338 -5.97 -26.23 57.04
CA ASP A 338 -5.97 -27.33 58.01
C ASP A 338 -4.55 -27.55 58.59
N GLU A 339 -4.45 -27.27 59.89
CA GLU A 339 -3.32 -27.61 60.74
C GLU A 339 -3.33 -29.12 60.97
N GLY A 340 -2.17 -29.78 60.84
CA GLY A 340 -2.18 -31.25 60.90
C GLY A 340 -0.82 -31.94 61.03
N THR A 341 -0.03 -31.53 62.01
CA THR A 341 1.03 -32.32 62.70
C THR A 341 2.36 -32.67 61.99
N PRO A 342 3.48 -32.69 62.76
CA PRO A 342 4.83 -32.92 62.25
C PRO A 342 5.33 -34.35 62.54
N GLY A 343 6.30 -34.81 61.76
CA GLY A 343 7.16 -35.92 62.18
C GLY A 343 7.77 -36.69 61.02
N GLY A 344 9.09 -36.89 61.07
CA GLY A 344 9.74 -37.93 60.28
C GLY A 344 11.07 -37.52 59.67
N ALA A 345 12.12 -37.67 60.47
CA ALA A 345 13.52 -37.63 60.05
C ALA A 345 13.86 -38.68 58.96
N GLY A 346 14.93 -38.41 58.21
CA GLY A 346 15.63 -39.43 57.40
C GLY A 346 16.37 -38.80 56.22
N SER A 347 17.60 -38.32 56.41
CA SER A 347 18.84 -39.06 56.13
C SER A 347 19.06 -39.37 54.64
N ARG A 348 19.89 -38.62 53.91
CA ARG A 348 21.37 -38.69 53.81
C ARG A 348 21.84 -39.66 52.70
N ALA A 349 22.76 -39.13 51.89
CA ALA A 349 23.70 -39.82 50.99
C ALA A 349 23.05 -40.51 49.77
N GLY A 350 23.57 -40.41 48.56
CA GLY A 350 24.94 -40.21 48.11
C GLY A 350 25.19 -41.18 46.94
N LYS A 351 26.35 -41.04 46.28
CA LYS A 351 26.84 -41.77 45.09
C LYS A 351 26.21 -41.37 43.75
N ARG A 352 26.92 -41.42 42.62
CA ARG A 352 28.33 -41.31 42.22
C ARG A 352 28.30 -41.65 40.71
N ARG A 353 29.06 -40.92 39.91
CA ARG A 353 29.53 -41.26 38.56
C ARG A 353 29.91 -42.74 38.35
N SER A 354 29.62 -43.24 37.15
CA SER A 354 30.55 -43.92 36.21
C SER A 354 29.90 -43.86 34.81
N GLU A 355 30.52 -43.33 33.75
CA GLU A 355 31.45 -44.05 32.83
C GLU A 355 30.96 -45.47 32.52
N THR A 356 30.74 -45.91 31.27
CA THR A 356 31.76 -46.17 30.22
C THR A 356 31.02 -46.58 28.92
N LYS A 357 31.44 -46.06 27.75
CA LYS A 357 32.11 -46.76 26.62
C LYS A 357 31.29 -47.67 25.68
N SER A 358 31.34 -47.27 24.40
CA SER A 358 31.76 -47.99 23.17
C SER A 358 31.07 -49.27 22.68
N GLY A 359 30.96 -49.33 21.35
CA GLY A 359 30.73 -50.51 20.51
C GLY A 359 29.30 -50.53 19.99
N GLY A 360 28.99 -50.57 18.71
CA GLY A 360 29.76 -50.92 17.52
C GLY A 360 28.80 -51.68 16.62
N GLU A 361 28.52 -51.14 15.43
CA GLU A 361 28.22 -51.81 14.16
C GLU A 361 28.02 -50.75 13.08
#